data_AF-G8HDE1-F1
#
_entry.id   AF-G8HDE1-F1
#
_cell.length_a   1.000
_cell.length_b   1.000
_cell.length_c   1.000
_cell.angle_alpha   90.00
_cell.angle_beta   90.00
_cell.angle_gamma   90.00
#
_symmetry.space_group_name_H-M   'P 1'
#
loop_
_entity.id
_entity.type
_entity.pdbx_description
1 polymer ?
#
loop_
_entity_poly.entity_id
_entity_poly.type
_entity_poly.pdbx_seq_one_letter_code
_entity_poly.pdbx_strand_id
1 'polypeptide(L)'
;IFIATFLLSTFMLCHIMSFWFFPIALFFALFLTFITLFLVLLLCLAIMSFLPSNHKFKGFVAQSLALLVKRFLRIKITVTNPHLLPLSKNIVIYANHKSYTDPFIIASVIPRTIAFSPKDKFRSFCGSHFFLQLAFYAFDYMVISRDNIRKTALSLIKAIPKVKAGLAMVVFPEGGIKDRNDEATAPLLEGSFKIAFKTQADIIPLTIKGASRIKNYYWWQK
;
A
#
# COMPACT_ATOMS: atom_id res chain seq x y z
N ILE A 1 -16.37 -1.08 -10.64
CA ILE A 1 -17.13 -0.29 -9.64
C ILE A 1 -17.32 1.14 -10.14
N PHE A 2 -16.26 1.97 -10.30
CA PHE A 2 -16.38 3.38 -10.74
C PHE A 2 -17.33 3.60 -11.93
N ILE A 3 -17.10 2.93 -13.06
CA ILE A 3 -17.90 3.12 -14.28
C ILE A 3 -19.37 2.77 -14.03
N ALA A 4 -19.64 1.64 -13.37
CA ALA A 4 -20.99 1.20 -13.08
C ALA A 4 -21.72 2.16 -12.13
N THR A 5 -21.07 2.60 -11.05
CA THR A 5 -21.65 3.57 -10.11
C THR A 5 -21.87 4.92 -10.77
N PHE A 6 -20.97 5.35 -11.66
CA PHE A 6 -21.08 6.60 -12.39
C PHE A 6 -22.20 6.60 -13.42
N LEU A 7 -22.32 5.52 -14.20
CA LEU A 7 -23.41 5.36 -15.15
C LEU A 7 -24.76 5.28 -14.43
N LEU A 8 -24.84 4.55 -13.31
CA LEU A 8 -26.04 4.47 -12.50
C LEU A 8 -26.43 5.83 -11.90
N SER A 9 -25.48 6.56 -11.29
CA SER A 9 -25.77 7.88 -10.70
C SER A 9 -26.17 8.89 -11.78
N THR A 10 -25.50 8.87 -12.94
CA THR A 10 -25.85 9.72 -14.08
C THR A 10 -27.25 9.38 -14.60
N PHE A 11 -27.56 8.09 -14.79
CA PHE A 11 -28.88 7.62 -15.24
C PHE A 11 -29.98 8.08 -14.30
N MET A 12 -29.82 7.87 -12.98
CA MET A 12 -30.81 8.27 -11.98
C MET A 12 -31.02 9.79 -11.96
N LEU A 13 -29.95 10.59 -12.01
CA LEU A 13 -30.06 12.05 -11.99
C LEU A 13 -30.71 12.59 -13.27
N CYS A 14 -30.46 11.98 -14.43
CA CYS A 14 -31.11 12.37 -15.69
C CYS A 14 -32.62 12.03 -15.73
N HIS A 15 -33.09 11.08 -14.91
CA HIS A 15 -34.54 10.80 -14.78
C HIS A 15 -35.26 11.81 -13.88
N ILE A 16 -34.52 12.45 -12.97
CA ILE A 16 -35.08 13.39 -11.99
C ILE A 16 -34.97 14.84 -12.49
N MET A 17 -33.93 15.16 -13.25
CA MET A 17 -33.60 16.52 -13.66
C MET A 17 -33.95 16.76 -15.13
N SER A 18 -34.39 17.98 -15.45
CA SER A 18 -34.57 18.42 -16.83
C SER A 18 -33.25 18.43 -17.60
N PHE A 19 -33.30 18.23 -18.91
CA PHE A 19 -32.15 18.17 -19.81
C PHE A 19 -31.20 19.38 -19.68
N TRP A 20 -31.74 20.57 -19.41
CA TRP A 20 -30.96 21.80 -19.23
C TRP A 20 -30.00 21.76 -18.04
N PHE A 21 -30.23 20.87 -17.08
CA PHE A 21 -29.36 20.67 -15.92
C PHE A 21 -28.37 19.51 -16.09
N PHE A 22 -28.22 18.95 -17.30
CA PHE A 22 -27.34 17.81 -17.55
C PHE A 22 -25.88 18.01 -17.07
N PRO A 23 -25.22 19.17 -17.28
CA PRO A 23 -23.87 19.39 -16.76
C PRO A 23 -23.80 19.34 -15.22
N ILE A 24 -24.84 19.84 -14.55
CA ILE A 24 -24.95 19.82 -13.09
C ILE A 24 -25.18 18.39 -12.61
N ALA A 25 -26.05 17.63 -13.28
CA ALA A 25 -26.27 16.21 -13.03
C ALA A 25 -24.97 15.41 -13.15
N LEU A 26 -24.14 15.69 -14.16
CA LEU A 26 -22.83 15.03 -14.35
C LEU A 26 -21.88 15.30 -13.17
N PHE A 27 -21.81 16.54 -12.70
CA PHE A 27 -20.98 16.90 -11.55
C PHE A 27 -21.43 16.17 -10.27
N PHE A 28 -22.74 16.16 -9.99
CA PHE A 28 -23.28 15.41 -8.85
C PHE A 28 -23.10 13.89 -9.01
N ALA A 29 -23.23 13.35 -10.22
CA ALA A 29 -23.00 11.94 -10.50
C ALA A 29 -21.56 11.53 -10.20
N LEU A 30 -20.58 12.36 -10.60
CA LEU A 30 -19.17 12.16 -10.25
C LEU A 30 -18.97 12.22 -8.73
N PHE A 31 -19.52 13.24 -8.07
CA PHE A 31 -19.39 13.41 -6.62
C PHE A 31 -19.97 12.20 -5.86
N LEU A 32 -21.18 11.77 -6.21
CA LEU A 32 -21.83 10.61 -5.63
C LEU A 32 -21.02 9.33 -5.88
N THR A 33 -20.44 9.16 -7.07
CA THR A 33 -19.55 8.03 -7.38
C THR A 33 -18.35 7.98 -6.45
N PHE A 34 -17.68 9.11 -6.20
CA PHE A 34 -16.56 9.16 -5.28
C PHE A 34 -16.97 8.86 -3.84
N ILE A 35 -18.13 9.35 -3.39
CA ILE A 35 -18.70 9.00 -2.08
C ILE A 35 -18.93 7.50 -1.98
N THR A 36 -19.62 6.90 -2.96
CA THR A 36 -19.88 5.46 -2.95
C THR A 36 -18.59 4.64 -2.91
N LEU A 37 -17.58 5.01 -3.71
CA LEU A 37 -16.28 4.33 -3.69
C LEU A 37 -15.57 4.47 -2.35
N PHE A 38 -15.63 5.63 -1.72
CA PHE A 38 -15.07 5.85 -0.40
C PHE A 38 -15.77 4.99 0.67
N LEU A 39 -17.11 4.89 0.62
CA LEU A 39 -17.90 4.03 1.51
C LEU A 39 -17.61 2.53 1.28
N VAL A 40 -17.47 2.10 0.03
CA VAL A 40 -17.07 0.72 -0.30
C VAL A 40 -15.67 0.43 0.22
N LEU A 41 -14.72 1.37 0.10
CA LEU A 41 -13.39 1.23 0.67
C LEU A 41 -13.44 1.12 2.19
N LEU A 42 -14.20 1.99 2.87
CA LEU A 42 -14.44 1.92 4.31
C LEU A 42 -14.98 0.56 4.74
N LEU A 43 -15.98 0.03 4.02
CA LEU A 43 -16.54 -1.28 4.27
C LEU A 43 -15.50 -2.39 4.08
N CYS A 44 -14.69 -2.32 3.01
CA CYS A 44 -13.60 -3.28 2.79
C CYS A 44 -12.60 -3.26 3.96
N LEU A 45 -12.18 -2.07 4.43
CA LEU A 45 -11.27 -1.93 5.55
C LEU A 45 -11.87 -2.46 6.86
N ALA A 46 -13.16 -2.20 7.11
CA ALA A 46 -13.88 -2.73 8.26
C ALA A 46 -13.92 -4.27 8.21
N ILE A 47 -14.31 -4.88 7.09
CA ILE A 47 -14.30 -6.35 6.91
C ILE A 47 -12.89 -6.91 7.13
N MET A 48 -11.87 -6.29 6.51
CA MET A 48 -10.48 -6.71 6.65
C MET A 48 -9.99 -6.68 8.10
N SER A 49 -10.49 -5.78 8.94
CA SER A 49 -10.09 -5.70 10.35
C SER A 49 -10.43 -6.96 11.15
N PHE A 50 -11.41 -7.75 10.71
CA PHE A 50 -11.81 -9.01 11.33
C PHE A 50 -11.19 -10.25 10.67
N LEU A 51 -10.49 -10.08 9.54
CA LEU A 51 -9.91 -11.19 8.79
C LEU A 51 -8.47 -11.51 9.25
N PRO A 52 -8.04 -12.78 9.15
CA PRO A 52 -6.65 -13.17 9.39
C PRO A 52 -5.66 -12.33 8.58
N SER A 53 -4.46 -12.08 9.11
CA SER A 53 -3.49 -11.18 8.47
C SER A 53 -3.08 -11.62 7.06
N ASN A 54 -2.98 -12.93 6.81
CA ASN A 54 -2.63 -13.48 5.49
C ASN A 54 -3.85 -13.71 4.56
N HIS A 55 -5.04 -13.20 4.90
CA HIS A 55 -6.23 -13.45 4.10
C HIS A 55 -6.11 -12.82 2.70
N LYS A 56 -6.45 -13.59 1.64
CA LYS A 56 -6.30 -13.16 0.23
C LYS A 56 -7.06 -11.87 -0.10
N PHE A 57 -8.19 -11.63 0.58
CA PHE A 57 -8.96 -10.38 0.42
C PHE A 57 -8.15 -9.12 0.75
N LYS A 58 -7.29 -9.16 1.78
CA LYS A 58 -6.40 -8.03 2.12
C LYS A 58 -5.42 -7.75 0.98
N GLY A 59 -4.82 -8.80 0.42
CA GLY A 59 -3.94 -8.71 -0.75
C GLY A 59 -4.68 -8.16 -1.98
N PHE A 60 -5.89 -8.63 -2.25
CA PHE A 60 -6.73 -8.14 -3.34
C PHE A 60 -7.03 -6.63 -3.23
N VAL A 61 -7.43 -6.16 -2.04
CA VAL A 61 -7.70 -4.73 -1.80
C VAL A 61 -6.42 -3.90 -1.94
N ALA A 62 -5.31 -4.34 -1.34
CA ALA A 62 -4.02 -3.67 -1.45
C ALA A 62 -3.55 -3.56 -2.91
N GLN A 63 -3.63 -4.66 -3.66
CA GLN A 63 -3.24 -4.71 -5.07
C GLN A 63 -4.17 -3.86 -5.94
N SER A 64 -5.49 -3.86 -5.68
CA SER A 64 -6.44 -3.03 -6.41
C SER A 64 -6.15 -1.53 -6.24
N LEU A 65 -5.87 -1.09 -5.00
CA LEU A 65 -5.47 0.28 -4.71
C LEU A 65 -4.13 0.62 -5.36
N ALA A 66 -3.16 -0.30 -5.31
CA ALA A 66 -1.86 -0.11 -5.93
C ALA A 66 -1.94 -0.01 -7.46
N LEU A 67 -2.77 -0.82 -8.10
CA LEU A 67 -3.02 -0.76 -9.55
C LEU A 67 -3.73 0.54 -9.95
N LEU A 68 -4.65 1.04 -9.13
CA LEU A 68 -5.28 2.34 -9.33
C LEU A 68 -4.24 3.48 -9.30
N VAL A 69 -3.38 3.49 -8.28
CA VAL A 69 -2.27 4.47 -8.16
C VAL A 69 -1.32 4.37 -9.36
N LYS A 70 -0.91 3.14 -9.73
CA LYS A 70 -0.07 2.88 -10.91
C LYS A 70 -0.70 3.43 -12.18
N ARG A 71 -2.01 3.22 -12.38
CA ARG A 71 -2.75 3.72 -13.55
C ARG A 71 -2.83 5.23 -13.59
N PHE A 72 -3.13 5.86 -12.45
CA PHE A 72 -3.24 7.31 -12.31
C PHE A 72 -1.91 8.01 -12.56
N LEU A 73 -0.83 7.49 -11.97
CA LEU A 73 0.53 7.98 -12.14
C LEU A 73 1.21 7.50 -13.44
N ARG A 74 0.51 6.73 -14.28
CA ARG A 74 1.00 6.17 -15.56
C ARG A 74 2.35 5.45 -15.43
N ILE A 75 2.56 4.75 -14.30
CA ILE A 75 3.81 4.04 -14.01
C ILE A 75 3.87 2.75 -14.84
N LYS A 76 4.89 2.64 -15.70
CA LYS A 76 5.24 1.39 -16.38
C LYS A 76 6.26 0.62 -15.53
N ILE A 77 6.00 -0.66 -15.31
CA ILE A 77 6.83 -1.51 -14.45
C ILE A 77 7.22 -2.75 -15.25
N THR A 78 8.52 -3.04 -15.28
CA THR A 78 9.07 -4.30 -15.81
C THR A 78 9.57 -5.12 -14.62
N VAL A 79 9.08 -6.36 -14.50
CA VAL A 79 9.49 -7.28 -13.42
C VAL A 79 10.53 -8.23 -13.97
N THR A 80 11.68 -8.33 -13.31
CA THR A 80 12.73 -9.29 -13.63
C THR A 80 12.68 -10.43 -12.61
N ASN A 81 12.91 -11.66 -13.08
CA ASN A 81 12.93 -12.89 -12.27
C ASN A 81 11.71 -13.11 -11.34
N PRO A 82 10.45 -12.98 -11.83
CA PRO A 82 9.27 -13.17 -10.99
C PRO A 82 9.16 -14.58 -10.39
N HIS A 83 9.76 -15.59 -11.03
CA HIS A 83 9.75 -16.99 -10.61
C HIS A 83 10.56 -17.25 -9.32
N LEU A 84 11.45 -16.32 -8.92
CA LEU A 84 12.23 -16.45 -7.69
C LEU A 84 11.43 -16.13 -6.42
N LEU A 85 10.23 -15.55 -6.54
CA LEU A 85 9.39 -15.20 -5.41
C LEU A 85 8.65 -16.46 -4.88
N PRO A 86 8.94 -16.92 -3.65
CA PRO A 86 8.23 -18.06 -3.08
C PRO A 86 6.78 -17.67 -2.74
N LEU A 87 5.82 -18.51 -3.14
CA LEU A 87 4.39 -18.25 -2.89
C LEU A 87 3.86 -18.89 -1.60
N SER A 88 4.46 -20.01 -1.18
CA SER A 88 3.99 -20.84 -0.05
C SER A 88 4.85 -20.72 1.21
N LYS A 89 6.05 -20.12 1.12
CA LYS A 89 6.97 -19.98 2.26
C LYS A 89 6.71 -18.71 3.07
N ASN A 90 7.13 -18.72 4.34
CA ASN A 90 7.24 -17.52 5.14
C ASN A 90 8.44 -16.70 4.61
N ILE A 91 8.18 -15.46 4.19
CA ILE A 91 9.19 -14.61 3.56
C ILE A 91 9.20 -13.23 4.20
N VAL A 92 10.37 -12.61 4.20
CA VAL A 92 10.54 -11.18 4.43
C VAL A 92 11.24 -10.57 3.22
N ILE A 93 10.57 -9.61 2.59
CA ILE A 93 11.05 -8.91 1.41
C ILE A 93 11.81 -7.67 1.87
N TYR A 94 13.06 -7.55 1.47
CA TYR A 94 13.92 -6.40 1.77
C TYR A 94 14.11 -5.57 0.50
N ALA A 95 13.53 -4.38 0.48
CA ALA A 95 13.57 -3.49 -0.67
C ALA A 95 14.32 -2.18 -0.37
N ASN A 96 15.02 -1.62 -1.34
CA ASN A 96 15.51 -0.24 -1.24
C ASN A 96 14.34 0.76 -1.22
N HIS A 97 14.51 1.94 -0.64
CA HIS A 97 13.43 2.93 -0.49
C HIS A 97 13.80 4.33 -1.00
N LYS A 98 13.31 4.66 -2.19
CA LYS A 98 13.64 5.89 -2.95
C LYS A 98 12.44 6.76 -3.28
N SER A 99 11.22 6.25 -3.17
CA SER A 99 10.00 7.01 -3.47
C SER A 99 8.84 6.65 -2.55
N TYR A 100 7.94 7.60 -2.34
CA TYR A 100 6.64 7.33 -1.71
C TYR A 100 5.79 6.36 -2.52
N THR A 101 6.11 6.16 -3.80
CA THR A 101 5.44 5.20 -4.67
C THR A 101 5.92 3.76 -4.49
N ASP A 102 7.03 3.52 -3.78
CA ASP A 102 7.62 2.19 -3.64
C ASP A 102 6.63 1.15 -3.07
N PRO A 103 5.87 1.44 -2.00
CA PRO A 103 4.87 0.48 -1.49
C PRO A 103 3.81 0.12 -2.53
N PHE A 104 3.37 1.09 -3.34
CA PHE A 104 2.39 0.85 -4.41
C PHE A 104 3.01 0.07 -5.58
N ILE A 105 4.26 0.33 -5.94
CA ILE A 105 4.98 -0.46 -6.94
C ILE A 105 5.04 -1.93 -6.50
N ILE A 106 5.50 -2.19 -5.28
CA ILE A 106 5.60 -3.54 -4.72
C ILE A 106 4.23 -4.22 -4.65
N ALA A 107 3.22 -3.56 -4.08
CA ALA A 107 1.87 -4.11 -3.95
C ALA A 107 1.20 -4.40 -5.31
N SER A 108 1.58 -3.67 -6.37
CA SER A 108 1.03 -3.90 -7.71
C SER A 108 1.63 -5.12 -8.42
N VAL A 109 2.79 -5.63 -7.98
CA VAL A 109 3.51 -6.72 -8.66
C VAL A 109 3.66 -7.99 -7.84
N ILE A 110 3.60 -7.91 -6.50
CA ILE A 110 3.74 -9.07 -5.63
C ILE A 110 2.39 -9.81 -5.53
N PRO A 111 2.26 -11.06 -6.02
CA PRO A 111 1.03 -11.83 -6.00
C PRO A 111 0.77 -12.49 -4.63
N ARG A 112 0.98 -11.75 -3.54
CA ARG A 112 0.77 -12.22 -2.16
C ARG A 112 0.13 -11.13 -1.32
N THR A 113 -0.55 -11.53 -0.24
CA THR A 113 -0.89 -10.60 0.83
C THR A 113 0.40 -10.15 1.49
N ILE A 114 0.68 -8.84 1.39
CA ILE A 114 1.85 -8.20 1.96
C ILE A 114 1.46 -7.15 3.00
N ALA A 115 2.30 -6.97 4.00
CA ALA A 115 2.24 -5.83 4.91
C ALA A 115 3.57 -5.06 4.86
N PHE A 116 3.50 -3.77 5.12
CA PHE A 116 4.66 -2.88 5.12
C PHE A 116 5.05 -2.48 6.54
N SER A 117 6.29 -2.04 6.66
CA SER A 117 6.83 -1.49 7.89
C SER A 117 7.04 0.03 7.84
N PRO A 118 6.00 0.87 7.93
CA PRO A 118 6.14 2.33 7.85
C PRO A 118 6.89 2.96 9.05
N LYS A 119 7.38 4.19 8.84
CA LYS A 119 8.04 5.02 9.86
C LYS A 119 7.07 5.46 10.97
N ASP A 120 7.58 5.71 12.17
CA ASP A 120 6.83 6.30 13.29
C ASP A 120 6.02 7.55 12.93
N LYS A 121 6.63 8.49 12.18
CA LYS A 121 5.93 9.72 11.77
C LYS A 121 4.68 9.43 10.93
N PHE A 122 4.75 8.41 10.06
CA PHE A 122 3.61 7.97 9.28
C PHE A 122 2.54 7.34 10.17
N ARG A 123 2.92 6.56 11.18
CA ARG A 123 1.98 6.07 12.19
C ARG A 123 1.29 7.19 12.94
N SER A 124 2.04 8.22 13.37
CA SER A 124 1.48 9.37 14.09
C SER A 124 0.45 10.10 13.23
N PHE A 125 0.78 10.36 11.97
CA PHE A 125 -0.13 10.95 11.00
C PHE A 125 -1.38 10.07 10.78
N CYS A 126 -1.22 8.76 10.62
CA CYS A 126 -2.38 7.88 10.50
C CYS A 126 -3.22 7.85 11.78
N GLY A 127 -2.61 8.00 12.95
CA GLY A 127 -3.29 8.00 14.25
C GLY A 127 -4.16 9.23 14.50
N SER A 128 -3.89 10.36 13.84
CA SER A 128 -4.72 11.58 13.95
C SER A 128 -5.98 11.54 13.08
N HIS A 129 -6.14 10.52 12.23
CA HIS A 129 -7.29 10.39 11.33
C HIS A 129 -7.89 8.99 11.41
N PHE A 130 -9.14 8.90 11.89
CA PHE A 130 -9.84 7.62 12.11
C PHE A 130 -9.75 6.66 10.92
N PHE A 131 -10.01 7.14 9.71
CA PHE A 131 -9.92 6.34 8.49
C PHE A 131 -8.51 5.77 8.24
N LEU A 132 -7.46 6.58 8.42
CA LEU A 132 -6.08 6.14 8.20
C LEU A 132 -5.63 5.17 9.29
N GLN A 133 -6.11 5.34 10.53
CA GLN A 133 -5.88 4.41 11.61
C GLN A 133 -6.51 3.05 11.31
N LEU A 134 -7.76 3.04 10.82
CA LEU A 134 -8.46 1.83 10.39
C LEU A 134 -7.69 1.15 9.25
N ALA A 135 -7.28 1.90 8.22
CA ALA A 135 -6.49 1.37 7.11
C ALA A 135 -5.17 0.75 7.61
N PHE A 136 -4.44 1.45 8.48
CA PHE A 136 -3.20 0.97 9.05
C PHE A 136 -3.37 -0.39 9.74
N TYR A 137 -4.44 -0.53 10.54
CA TYR A 137 -4.74 -1.78 11.24
C TYR A 137 -5.17 -2.89 10.27
N ALA A 138 -6.07 -2.57 9.34
CA ALA A 138 -6.64 -3.52 8.40
C ALA A 138 -5.60 -4.12 7.43
N PHE A 139 -4.54 -3.38 7.10
CA PHE A 139 -3.40 -3.87 6.30
C PHE A 139 -2.25 -4.47 7.13
N ASP A 140 -2.44 -4.65 8.44
CA ASP A 140 -1.45 -5.28 9.32
C ASP A 140 -0.08 -4.57 9.34
N TYR A 141 -0.05 -3.25 9.08
CA TYR A 141 1.19 -2.48 9.08
C TYR A 141 1.88 -2.49 10.44
N MET A 142 3.21 -2.41 10.40
CA MET A 142 4.03 -2.50 11.60
C MET A 142 5.01 -1.34 11.67
N VAL A 143 5.12 -0.73 12.83
CA VAL A 143 5.94 0.47 12.94
C VAL A 143 7.36 0.07 13.31
N ILE A 144 8.34 0.59 12.57
CA ILE A 144 9.73 0.57 13.00
C ILE A 144 10.11 1.98 13.43
N SER A 145 10.53 2.09 14.69
CA SER A 145 11.05 3.31 15.30
C SER A 145 12.57 3.35 15.17
N ARG A 146 13.09 4.46 14.67
CA ARG A 146 14.53 4.74 14.61
C ARG A 146 15.09 5.14 15.97
N ASP A 147 14.28 5.87 16.73
CA ASP A 147 14.71 6.58 17.93
C ASP A 147 14.33 5.81 19.21
N ASN A 148 13.57 4.72 19.09
CA ASN A 148 13.09 3.94 20.23
C ASN A 148 13.15 2.43 19.99
N ILE A 149 14.25 1.82 20.43
CA ILE A 149 14.50 0.38 20.33
C ILE A 149 13.38 -0.45 21.01
N ARG A 150 12.86 0.00 22.15
CA ARG A 150 11.78 -0.70 22.88
C ARG A 150 10.49 -0.74 22.05
N LYS A 151 10.08 0.37 21.44
CA LYS A 151 8.90 0.42 20.55
C LYS A 151 9.05 -0.48 19.33
N THR A 152 10.24 -0.50 18.74
CA THR A 152 10.56 -1.41 17.63
C THR A 152 10.50 -2.87 18.06
N ALA A 153 11.04 -3.21 19.24
CA ALA A 153 10.95 -4.58 19.78
C ALA A 153 9.51 -5.03 20.01
N LEU A 154 8.65 -4.18 20.59
CA LEU A 154 7.23 -4.48 20.78
C LEU A 154 6.50 -4.69 19.44
N SER A 155 6.81 -3.88 18.43
CA SER A 155 6.23 -4.04 17.09
C SER A 155 6.70 -5.33 16.42
N LEU A 156 7.97 -5.71 16.60
CA LEU A 156 8.51 -6.99 16.13
C LEU A 156 7.83 -8.19 16.82
N ILE A 157 7.55 -8.12 18.12
CA ILE A 157 6.85 -9.20 18.83
C ILE A 157 5.47 -9.45 18.22
N LYS A 158 4.75 -8.38 17.83
CA LYS A 158 3.45 -8.47 17.15
C LYS A 158 3.57 -8.95 15.70
N ALA A 159 4.72 -8.76 15.08
CA ALA A 159 5.02 -9.14 13.70
C ALA A 159 5.22 -10.63 13.50
N ILE A 160 6.02 -11.21 14.40
CA ILE A 160 6.51 -12.59 14.31
C ILE A 160 5.38 -13.60 14.05
N PRO A 161 4.27 -13.62 14.82
CA PRO A 161 3.20 -14.59 14.58
C PRO A 161 2.53 -14.39 13.22
N LYS A 162 2.41 -13.15 12.73
CA LYS A 162 1.80 -12.86 11.43
C LYS A 162 2.64 -13.39 10.28
N VAL A 163 3.95 -13.16 10.33
CA VAL A 163 4.90 -13.70 9.34
C VAL A 163 4.93 -15.22 9.39
N LYS A 164 4.91 -15.82 10.59
CA LYS A 164 4.82 -17.28 10.74
C LYS A 164 3.51 -17.86 10.20
N ALA A 165 2.44 -17.08 10.17
CA ALA A 165 1.15 -17.43 9.56
C ALA A 165 1.09 -17.16 8.03
N GLY A 166 2.22 -16.88 7.39
CA GLY A 166 2.33 -16.75 5.93
C GLY A 166 2.18 -15.34 5.38
N LEU A 167 2.00 -14.32 6.23
CA LEU A 167 2.01 -12.92 5.79
C LEU A 167 3.42 -12.54 5.31
N ALA A 168 3.55 -12.14 4.05
CA ALA A 168 4.82 -11.64 3.54
C ALA A 168 5.05 -10.22 4.06
N MET A 169 6.14 -10.01 4.79
CA MET A 169 6.48 -8.69 5.32
C MET A 169 7.44 -7.96 4.39
N VAL A 170 7.16 -6.70 4.07
CA VAL A 170 8.06 -5.82 3.32
C VAL A 170 8.75 -4.85 4.26
N VAL A 171 10.07 -4.91 4.27
CA VAL A 171 10.94 -4.07 5.09
C VAL A 171 11.80 -3.21 4.19
N PHE A 172 11.86 -1.92 4.49
CA PHE A 172 12.81 -0.99 3.91
C PHE A 172 13.96 -0.80 4.90
N PRO A 173 15.08 -1.53 4.75
CA PRO A 173 16.11 -1.60 5.79
C PRO A 173 16.86 -0.28 5.98
N GLU A 174 16.80 0.65 5.04
CA GLU A 174 17.27 2.04 5.17
C GLU A 174 16.48 2.83 6.26
N GLY A 175 15.39 2.27 6.78
CA GLY A 175 14.41 2.93 7.65
C GLY A 175 13.59 3.99 6.94
N GLY A 176 13.77 4.08 5.63
CA GLY A 176 13.04 4.85 4.64
C GLY A 176 13.70 6.12 4.13
N ILE A 177 13.06 6.69 3.10
CA ILE A 177 13.64 7.61 2.12
C ILE A 177 14.59 8.65 2.73
N LYS A 178 15.84 8.63 2.28
CA LYS A 178 16.93 9.54 2.68
C LYS A 178 17.19 10.57 1.59
N ASP A 179 17.61 10.11 0.41
CA ASP A 179 17.78 10.92 -0.78
C ASP A 179 16.95 10.36 -1.94
N ARG A 180 16.27 11.26 -2.64
CA ARG A 180 15.40 10.99 -3.81
C ARG A 180 16.02 11.47 -5.12
N ASN A 181 17.11 12.24 -5.06
CA ASN A 181 17.81 12.78 -6.23
C ASN A 181 18.88 11.80 -6.73
N ASP A 182 19.33 10.87 -5.87
CA ASP A 182 20.26 9.78 -6.21
C ASP A 182 19.58 8.40 -6.05
N GLU A 183 19.96 7.44 -6.90
CA GLU A 183 19.57 6.03 -6.82
C GLU A 183 20.45 5.21 -5.86
N ALA A 184 21.58 5.73 -5.37
CA ALA A 184 22.47 5.02 -4.45
C ALA A 184 21.78 4.61 -3.13
N THR A 185 21.90 3.36 -2.71
CA THR A 185 21.28 2.85 -1.48
C THR A 185 21.89 3.50 -0.23
N ALA A 186 21.05 3.87 0.74
CA ALA A 186 21.55 4.37 2.02
C ALA A 186 22.03 3.22 2.93
N PRO A 187 22.86 3.52 3.96
CA PRO A 187 23.21 2.54 4.98
C PRO A 187 21.98 1.89 5.64
N LEU A 188 22.09 0.60 5.90
CA LEU A 188 21.03 -0.19 6.53
C LEU A 188 20.96 0.14 8.03
N LEU A 189 19.74 0.20 8.57
CA LEU A 189 19.55 0.31 10.01
C LEU A 189 19.90 -1.00 10.69
N GLU A 190 20.66 -0.90 11.77
CA GLU A 190 20.93 -2.02 12.66
C GLU A 190 19.62 -2.67 13.14
N GLY A 191 19.59 -4.00 13.09
CA GLY A 191 18.42 -4.77 13.52
C GLY A 191 17.24 -4.78 12.56
N SER A 192 17.32 -4.16 11.37
CA SER A 192 16.31 -4.29 10.31
C SER A 192 16.06 -5.75 9.88
N PHE A 193 17.06 -6.62 10.06
CA PHE A 193 16.98 -8.06 9.78
C PHE A 193 16.45 -8.93 10.94
N LYS A 194 16.17 -8.35 12.11
CA LYS A 194 15.72 -9.11 13.29
C LYS A 194 14.43 -9.88 13.04
N ILE A 195 13.52 -9.35 12.21
CA ILE A 195 12.27 -10.03 11.90
C ILE A 195 12.49 -11.33 11.13
N ALA A 196 13.31 -11.32 10.08
CA ALA A 196 13.65 -12.52 9.32
C ALA A 196 14.33 -13.55 10.23
N PHE A 197 15.30 -13.11 11.03
CA PHE A 197 15.99 -13.98 11.99
C PHE A 197 15.04 -14.62 13.02
N LYS A 198 14.14 -13.84 13.65
CA LYS A 198 13.22 -14.36 14.68
C LYS A 198 12.09 -15.22 14.11
N THR A 199 11.75 -15.04 12.84
CA THR A 199 10.71 -15.82 12.16
C THR A 199 11.27 -17.05 11.43
N GLN A 200 12.58 -17.11 11.22
CA GLN A 200 13.23 -18.10 10.34
C GLN A 200 12.62 -18.08 8.93
N ALA A 201 12.20 -16.88 8.49
CA ALA A 201 11.63 -16.66 7.16
C ALA A 201 12.75 -16.43 6.13
N ASP A 202 12.50 -16.88 4.90
CA ASP A 202 13.43 -16.66 3.80
C ASP A 202 13.55 -15.15 3.50
N ILE A 203 14.78 -14.68 3.32
CA ILE A 203 15.08 -13.29 2.95
C ILE A 203 14.97 -13.18 1.44
N ILE A 204 14.07 -12.31 0.96
CA ILE A 204 13.89 -12.01 -0.46
C ILE A 204 14.41 -10.60 -0.74
N PRO A 205 15.61 -10.44 -1.33
CA PRO A 205 16.07 -9.13 -1.76
C PRO A 205 15.24 -8.66 -2.96
N LEU A 206 14.79 -7.41 -2.92
CA LEU A 206 14.05 -6.76 -4.00
C LEU A 206 14.71 -5.43 -4.34
N THR A 207 14.97 -5.18 -5.63
CA THR A 207 15.52 -3.90 -6.08
C THR A 207 14.50 -3.15 -6.90
N ILE A 208 14.27 -1.89 -6.55
CA ILE A 208 13.45 -0.93 -7.28
C ILE A 208 14.39 0.08 -7.95
N LYS A 209 14.34 0.18 -9.27
CA LYS A 209 15.10 1.15 -10.08
C LYS A 209 14.15 2.15 -10.75
N GLY A 210 14.59 3.41 -10.89
CA GLY A 210 13.83 4.46 -11.57
C GLY A 210 12.64 5.06 -10.78
N ALA A 211 12.36 4.60 -9.56
CA ALA A 211 11.26 5.14 -8.74
C ALA A 211 11.48 6.62 -8.32
N SER A 212 12.74 7.05 -8.21
CA SER A 212 13.12 8.45 -7.96
C SER A 212 12.59 9.40 -9.05
N ARG A 213 12.54 8.95 -10.30
CA ARG A 213 12.07 9.74 -11.47
C ARG A 213 10.59 10.13 -11.38
N ILE A 214 9.80 9.38 -10.60
CA ILE A 214 8.37 9.65 -10.41
C ILE A 214 8.15 10.95 -9.63
N LYS A 215 9.13 11.40 -8.82
CA LYS A 215 9.05 12.66 -8.04
C LYS A 215 8.73 13.87 -8.90
N ASN A 216 9.29 13.91 -10.12
CA ASN A 216 9.15 15.05 -11.04
C ASN A 216 8.05 14.79 -12.09
N TYR A 217 7.25 13.74 -11.94
CA TYR A 217 6.22 13.39 -12.90
C TYR A 217 4.91 14.12 -12.58
N TYR A 218 4.61 15.13 -13.37
CA TYR A 218 3.30 15.77 -13.40
C TYR A 218 2.52 15.28 -14.63
N TRP A 219 1.26 14.88 -14.43
CA TRP A 219 0.45 14.29 -15.49
C TRP A 219 0.12 15.25 -16.64
N TRP A 220 0.34 16.55 -16.45
CA TRP A 220 0.18 17.63 -17.44
C TRP A 220 1.48 18.04 -18.16
N GLN A 221 2.63 17.44 -17.83
CA GLN A 221 3.93 17.81 -18.43
C GLN A 221 4.28 16.97 -19.69
N LYS A 222 3.27 16.51 -20.44
CA LYS A 222 3.46 15.87 -21.74
C LYS A 222 2.40 16.31 -22.73
#